data_AF-C7GBA5-F1
#
_entry.id   AF-C7GBA5-F1
#
_cell.length_a   1.000
_cell.length_b   1.000
_cell.length_c   1.000
_cell.angle_alpha   90.00
_cell.angle_beta   90.00
_cell.angle_gamma   90.00
#
_symmetry.space_group_name_H-M   'P 1'
#
loop_
_entity.id
_entity.type
_entity.pdbx_description
1 polymer ?
#
loop_
_entity_poly.entity_id
_entity_poly.type
_entity_poly.pdbx_seq_one_letter_code
_entity_poly.pdbx_strand_id
1 'polypeptide(L)'
;MPRRANTQTQQEAVQENAAVQADAGADMQMEAAITKTQPEKGVLALADVKIGDFMTIRNVRIKEDDYGLTVAMPKTKAGANEQYRDAVFFADRGTKEKFDQTVQKAYETFMHQQTDLDEEPEEAEELEQEEGGMNMGM
;
A
#
# COMPACT_ATOMS: atom_id res chain seq x y z
N MET A 1 -55.83 -28.67 -8.35
CA MET A 1 -54.40 -29.07 -8.35
C MET A 1 -53.55 -27.91 -8.87
N PRO A 2 -52.80 -27.16 -8.04
CA PRO A 2 -51.84 -26.19 -8.52
C PRO A 2 -50.39 -26.69 -8.47
N ARG A 3 -49.60 -26.09 -9.36
CA ARG A 3 -48.26 -26.45 -9.84
C ARG A 3 -47.18 -26.26 -8.77
N ARG A 4 -46.31 -27.25 -8.58
CA ARG A 4 -45.01 -27.12 -7.90
C ARG A 4 -43.91 -27.25 -8.95
N ALA A 5 -43.58 -26.14 -9.58
CA ALA A 5 -42.35 -26.01 -10.33
C ALA A 5 -41.85 -24.60 -10.06
N ASN A 6 -40.60 -24.50 -9.60
CA ASN A 6 -39.70 -23.35 -9.67
C ASN A 6 -39.02 -22.97 -8.34
N THR A 7 -38.40 -23.94 -7.65
CA THR A 7 -37.52 -23.64 -6.49
C THR A 7 -36.11 -24.19 -6.63
N GLN A 8 -35.83 -25.07 -7.61
CA GLN A 8 -34.51 -25.67 -7.75
C GLN A 8 -33.56 -24.82 -8.61
N THR A 9 -34.04 -24.18 -9.66
CA THR A 9 -33.23 -23.34 -10.57
C THR A 9 -32.81 -22.01 -9.96
N GLN A 10 -33.44 -21.57 -8.86
CA GLN A 10 -33.17 -20.27 -8.26
C GLN A 10 -32.00 -20.29 -7.26
N GLN A 11 -31.56 -21.47 -6.80
CA GLN A 11 -30.44 -21.57 -5.85
C GLN A 11 -29.08 -21.69 -6.56
N GLU A 12 -29.02 -22.38 -7.71
CA GLU A 12 -27.79 -22.48 -8.53
C GLU A 12 -27.36 -21.12 -9.12
N ALA A 13 -28.30 -20.28 -9.56
CA ALA A 13 -27.98 -18.96 -10.12
C ALA A 13 -27.42 -17.97 -9.09
N VAL A 14 -27.76 -18.16 -7.80
CA VAL A 14 -27.25 -17.31 -6.70
C VAL A 14 -25.85 -17.75 -6.29
N GLN A 15 -25.55 -19.05 -6.36
CA GLN A 15 -24.21 -19.58 -6.09
C GLN A 15 -23.23 -19.33 -7.24
N GLU A 16 -23.67 -19.39 -8.49
CA GLU A 16 -22.83 -19.01 -9.63
C GLU A 16 -22.46 -17.52 -9.58
N ASN A 17 -23.40 -16.64 -9.21
CA ASN A 17 -23.09 -15.21 -9.00
C ASN A 17 -22.17 -14.96 -7.80
N ALA A 18 -22.32 -15.71 -6.70
CA ALA A 18 -21.45 -15.57 -5.53
C ALA A 18 -20.03 -16.11 -5.78
N ALA A 19 -19.88 -17.18 -6.56
CA ALA A 19 -18.59 -17.74 -6.94
C ALA A 19 -17.87 -16.87 -7.99
N VAL A 20 -18.61 -16.29 -8.94
CA VAL A 20 -18.06 -15.31 -9.89
C VAL A 20 -17.68 -14.00 -9.18
N GLN A 21 -18.39 -13.62 -8.10
CA GLN A 21 -18.01 -12.49 -7.24
C GLN A 21 -16.85 -12.80 -6.29
N ALA A 22 -16.66 -14.06 -5.90
CA ALA A 22 -15.51 -14.49 -5.11
C ALA A 22 -14.22 -14.65 -5.94
N ASP A 23 -14.33 -15.00 -7.21
CA ASP A 23 -13.20 -15.19 -8.12
C ASP A 23 -12.81 -13.89 -8.87
N ALA A 24 -13.77 -12.99 -9.15
CA ALA A 24 -13.45 -11.63 -9.62
C ALA A 24 -12.82 -10.74 -8.54
N GLY A 25 -12.89 -11.18 -7.28
CA GLY A 25 -12.19 -10.62 -6.13
C GLY A 25 -11.03 -11.50 -5.66
N ALA A 26 -10.55 -12.43 -6.51
CA ALA A 26 -9.31 -13.17 -6.28
C ALA A 26 -8.23 -12.16 -5.93
N ASP A 27 -7.86 -12.15 -4.65
CA ASP A 27 -6.70 -11.55 -4.02
C ASP A 27 -5.82 -10.79 -5.03
N MET A 28 -6.23 -9.56 -5.41
CA MET A 28 -5.34 -8.69 -6.17
C MET A 28 -4.23 -8.33 -5.19
N GLN A 29 -3.17 -9.14 -5.19
CA GLN A 29 -1.98 -8.92 -4.39
C GLN A 29 -1.37 -7.63 -4.89
N MET A 30 -1.60 -6.55 -4.13
CA MET A 30 -1.04 -5.25 -4.42
C MET A 30 0.14 -5.03 -3.52
N GLU A 31 1.29 -4.74 -4.12
CA GLU A 31 2.51 -4.39 -3.40
C GLU A 31 2.90 -2.98 -3.81
N ALA A 32 2.92 -2.06 -2.85
CA ALA A 32 3.38 -0.70 -3.08
C ALA A 32 4.82 -0.53 -2.56
N ALA A 33 5.65 0.14 -3.35
CA ALA A 33 7.02 0.50 -2.97
C ALA A 33 7.21 2.01 -3.15
N ILE A 34 7.69 2.67 -2.09
CA ILE A 34 8.01 4.09 -2.15
C ILE A 34 9.33 4.26 -2.90
N THR A 35 9.32 5.08 -3.95
CA THR A 35 10.49 5.30 -4.81
C THR A 35 11.23 6.58 -4.51
N LYS A 36 10.52 7.63 -4.05
CA LYS A 36 11.13 8.94 -3.76
C LYS A 36 10.24 9.80 -2.86
N THR A 37 10.82 10.54 -1.92
CA THR A 37 10.13 11.59 -1.16
C THR A 37 10.35 12.95 -1.84
N GLN A 38 9.30 13.79 -1.94
CA GLN A 38 9.38 15.11 -2.61
C GLN A 38 8.56 16.23 -1.91
N PRO A 39 8.70 16.42 -0.59
CA PRO A 39 7.81 17.27 0.21
C PRO A 39 7.65 18.71 -0.33
N GLU A 40 8.68 19.26 -0.97
CA GLU A 40 8.68 20.64 -1.51
C GLU A 40 7.69 20.90 -2.65
N LYS A 41 7.14 19.86 -3.30
CA LYS A 41 6.23 20.00 -4.45
C LYS A 41 4.75 19.76 -4.11
N GLY A 42 4.39 19.79 -2.82
CA GLY A 42 3.04 19.45 -2.36
C GLY A 42 2.68 17.98 -2.62
N VAL A 43 3.71 17.12 -2.67
CA VAL A 43 3.62 15.66 -2.80
C VAL A 43 4.59 15.11 -1.78
N LEU A 44 4.12 14.32 -0.82
CA LEU A 44 5.00 13.72 0.19
C LEU A 44 5.97 12.72 -0.44
N ALA A 45 5.44 11.81 -1.26
CA ALA A 45 6.22 10.78 -1.90
C ALA A 45 5.62 10.27 -3.22
N LEU A 46 6.46 9.59 -3.99
CA LEU A 46 6.09 8.80 -5.14
C LEU A 46 6.16 7.32 -4.79
N ALA A 47 5.18 6.56 -5.27
CA ALA A 47 5.11 5.12 -5.15
C ALA A 47 4.92 4.46 -6.51
N ASP A 48 5.48 3.26 -6.61
CA ASP A 48 5.18 2.31 -7.68
C ASP A 48 4.39 1.17 -7.05
N VAL A 49 3.23 0.86 -7.63
CA VAL A 49 2.32 -0.18 -7.12
C VAL A 49 2.24 -1.31 -8.13
N LYS A 50 2.62 -2.50 -7.71
CA LYS A 50 2.48 -3.74 -8.47
C LYS A 50 1.15 -4.39 -8.14
N ILE A 51 0.45 -4.86 -9.15
CA ILE A 51 -0.81 -5.59 -9.01
C ILE A 51 -0.56 -6.97 -9.60
N GLY A 52 -0.34 -7.95 -8.71
CA GLY A 52 0.24 -9.25 -9.08
C GLY A 52 1.52 -9.08 -9.90
N ASP A 53 1.72 -9.98 -10.86
CA ASP A 53 2.89 -9.98 -11.76
C ASP A 53 2.63 -9.36 -13.14
N PHE A 54 1.40 -8.91 -13.42
CA PHE A 54 1.00 -8.52 -14.77
C PHE A 54 0.94 -7.00 -14.99
N MET A 55 0.91 -6.20 -13.92
CA MET A 55 0.78 -4.76 -14.03
C MET A 55 1.57 -4.02 -12.96
N THR A 56 2.16 -2.88 -13.33
CA THR A 56 2.76 -1.94 -12.39
C THR A 56 2.32 -0.53 -12.74
N ILE A 57 1.79 0.19 -11.74
CA ILE A 57 1.40 1.59 -11.84
C ILE A 57 2.50 2.41 -11.21
N ARG A 58 3.23 3.15 -12.04
CA ARG A 58 4.32 4.02 -11.59
C ARG A 58 3.85 5.43 -11.35
N ASN A 59 4.61 6.19 -10.56
CA ASN A 59 4.40 7.61 -10.38
C ASN A 59 3.06 7.94 -9.68
N VAL A 60 2.61 7.05 -8.80
CA VAL A 60 1.51 7.27 -7.87
C VAL A 60 2.00 8.26 -6.81
N ARG A 61 1.20 9.27 -6.50
CA ARG A 61 1.59 10.37 -5.60
C ARG A 61 0.90 10.22 -4.27
N ILE A 62 1.66 10.30 -3.19
CA ILE A 62 1.14 10.45 -1.84
C ILE A 62 1.16 11.93 -1.49
N LYS A 63 0.07 12.43 -0.94
CA LYS A 63 -0.09 13.81 -0.49
C LYS A 63 -0.63 13.86 0.92
N GLU A 64 -0.45 14.98 1.58
CA GLU A 64 -1.11 15.30 2.84
C GLU A 64 -2.08 16.44 2.58
N ASP A 65 -3.35 16.19 2.89
CA ASP A 65 -4.41 17.18 2.87
C ASP A 65 -4.98 17.33 4.29
N ASP A 66 -5.95 18.24 4.50
CA ASP A 66 -6.58 18.50 5.81
C ASP A 66 -7.22 17.24 6.45
N TYR A 67 -7.55 16.25 5.62
CA TYR A 67 -8.13 14.96 6.03
C TYR A 67 -7.08 13.83 6.19
N GLY A 68 -5.80 14.16 6.12
CA GLY A 68 -4.68 13.21 6.26
C GLY A 68 -4.09 12.76 4.92
N LEU A 69 -3.49 11.57 4.92
CA LEU A 69 -2.70 11.04 3.81
C LEU A 69 -3.58 10.59 2.64
N THR A 70 -3.47 11.23 1.48
CA THR A 70 -4.26 10.92 0.28
C THR A 70 -3.38 10.38 -0.85
N VAL A 71 -3.96 9.48 -1.67
CA VAL A 71 -3.29 8.86 -2.81
C VAL A 71 -3.85 9.43 -4.11
N ALA A 72 -3.00 10.12 -4.86
CA ALA A 72 -3.30 10.72 -6.15
C ALA A 72 -2.73 9.89 -7.31
N MET A 73 -3.61 9.55 -8.26
CA MET A 73 -3.26 8.73 -9.42
C MET A 73 -2.20 9.39 -10.31
N PRO A 74 -1.46 8.61 -11.12
CA PRO A 74 -0.54 9.15 -12.11
C PRO A 74 -1.31 10.00 -13.11
N LYS A 75 -0.82 11.21 -13.42
CA LYS A 75 -1.47 12.11 -14.38
C LYS A 75 -0.72 12.11 -15.70
N THR A 76 -1.47 12.09 -16.79
CA THR A 76 -0.98 12.25 -18.16
C THR A 76 -1.59 13.49 -18.79
N LYS A 77 -0.81 14.18 -19.62
CA LYS A 77 -1.27 15.34 -20.39
C LYS A 77 -2.20 14.84 -21.50
N ALA A 78 -3.47 15.23 -21.46
CA ALA A 78 -4.46 14.80 -22.43
C ALA A 78 -5.00 16.01 -23.24
N GLY A 79 -4.83 15.95 -24.55
CA GLY A 79 -5.37 16.94 -25.50
C GLY A 79 -4.51 18.19 -25.70
N ALA A 80 -4.96 19.05 -26.61
CA ALA A 80 -4.27 20.28 -27.01
C ALA A 80 -4.28 21.37 -25.92
N ASN A 81 -5.24 21.33 -24.99
CA ASN A 81 -5.41 22.33 -23.93
C ASN A 81 -4.61 22.04 -22.65
N GLU A 82 -3.64 21.13 -22.70
CA GLU A 82 -2.72 20.85 -21.59
C GLU A 82 -3.39 20.40 -20.28
N GLN A 83 -4.62 19.87 -20.35
CA GLN A 83 -5.31 19.36 -19.18
C GLN A 83 -4.68 18.05 -18.71
N TYR A 84 -4.30 18.01 -17.44
CA TYR A 84 -3.83 16.79 -16.79
C TYR A 84 -5.03 15.99 -16.30
N ARG A 85 -5.10 14.72 -16.74
CA ARG A 85 -6.10 13.77 -16.29
C ARG A 85 -5.40 12.56 -15.69
N ASP A 86 -6.08 11.89 -14.77
CA ASP A 86 -5.57 10.65 -14.22
C ASP A 86 -5.47 9.61 -15.35
N ALA A 87 -4.38 8.85 -15.37
CA ALA A 87 -4.11 7.84 -16.38
C ALA A 87 -4.76 6.50 -16.03
N VAL A 88 -5.02 6.28 -14.75
CA VAL A 88 -5.56 5.04 -14.21
C VAL A 88 -6.84 5.35 -13.45
N PHE A 89 -7.87 4.56 -13.71
CA PHE A 89 -9.17 4.63 -13.04
C PHE A 89 -9.56 3.23 -12.61
N PHE A 90 -10.13 3.12 -11.41
CA PHE A 90 -10.71 1.89 -10.91
C PHE A 90 -12.22 1.93 -11.16
N ALA A 91 -12.76 0.88 -11.77
CA ALA A 91 -14.21 0.76 -12.00
C ALA A 91 -14.95 0.47 -10.69
N ASP A 92 -14.31 -0.27 -9.78
CA ASP A 92 -14.84 -0.66 -8.48
C ASP A 92 -14.24 0.17 -7.35
N ARG A 93 -15.10 0.60 -6.43
CA ARG A 93 -14.70 1.41 -5.27
C ARG A 93 -13.91 0.59 -4.25
N GLY A 94 -14.31 -0.64 -3.97
CA GLY A 94 -13.62 -1.49 -2.99
C GLY A 94 -12.18 -1.76 -3.39
N THR A 95 -11.92 -1.92 -4.69
CA THR A 95 -10.58 -2.10 -5.26
C THR A 95 -9.73 -0.84 -5.10
N LYS A 96 -10.30 0.35 -5.35
CA LYS A 96 -9.64 1.63 -5.09
C LYS A 96 -9.29 1.81 -3.62
N GLU A 97 -10.20 1.46 -2.72
CA GLU A 97 -9.98 1.57 -1.28
C GLU A 97 -8.86 0.63 -0.80
N LYS A 98 -8.78 -0.60 -1.34
CA LYS A 98 -7.65 -1.51 -1.07
C LYS A 98 -6.33 -0.94 -1.60
N PHE A 99 -6.33 -0.43 -2.83
CA PHE A 99 -5.16 0.20 -3.43
C PHE A 99 -4.63 1.35 -2.56
N ASP A 100 -5.52 2.24 -2.11
CA ASP A 100 -5.13 3.38 -1.28
C ASP A 100 -4.51 2.94 0.05
N GLN A 101 -5.12 1.96 0.70
CA GLN A 101 -4.59 1.38 1.95
C GLN A 101 -3.22 0.75 1.75
N THR A 102 -3.00 0.01 0.65
CA THR A 102 -1.69 -0.59 0.34
C THR A 102 -0.62 0.50 0.18
N VAL A 103 -0.93 1.58 -0.54
CA VAL A 103 0.01 2.69 -0.75
C VAL A 103 0.29 3.45 0.55
N GLN A 104 -0.75 3.76 1.32
CA GLN A 104 -0.62 4.43 2.62
C GLN A 104 0.25 3.61 3.57
N LYS A 105 -0.04 2.31 3.72
CA LYS A 105 0.73 1.40 4.57
C LYS A 105 2.20 1.32 4.14
N ALA A 106 2.47 1.25 2.83
CA ALA A 106 3.84 1.26 2.33
C ALA A 106 4.57 2.56 2.65
N TYR A 107 3.87 3.71 2.61
CA TYR A 107 4.43 4.99 3.00
C TYR A 107 4.74 5.05 4.50
N GLU A 108 3.82 4.64 5.36
CA GLU A 108 4.04 4.57 6.82
C GLU A 108 5.22 3.66 7.17
N THR A 109 5.30 2.49 6.53
CA THR A 109 6.38 1.51 6.69
C THR A 109 7.73 2.06 6.20
N PHE A 110 7.73 2.84 5.13
CA PHE A 110 8.93 3.50 4.61
C PHE A 110 9.42 4.60 5.55
N MET A 111 8.51 5.41 6.13
CA MET A 111 8.86 6.43 7.11
C MET A 111 9.45 5.81 8.38
N HIS A 112 8.85 4.72 8.90
CA HIS A 112 9.38 4.03 10.08
C HIS A 112 10.80 3.49 9.82
N GLN A 113 11.02 2.81 8.70
CA GLN A 113 12.36 2.33 8.34
C GLN A 113 13.40 3.45 8.14
N GLN A 114 12.99 4.65 7.75
CA GLN A 114 13.91 5.79 7.69
C GLN A 114 14.27 6.30 9.09
N THR A 115 13.33 6.30 10.04
CA THR A 115 13.62 6.63 11.44
C THR A 115 14.48 5.58 12.15
N ASP A 116 14.31 4.29 11.87
CA ASP A 116 15.14 3.22 12.43
C ASP A 116 16.62 3.26 11.97
N LEU A 117 16.93 3.99 10.88
CA LEU A 117 18.31 4.17 10.39
C LEU A 117 18.98 5.44 10.96
N ASP A 118 18.23 6.31 11.62
CA ASP A 118 18.70 7.54 12.28
C ASP A 118 18.71 7.41 13.83
N GLU A 119 18.14 6.34 14.41
CA GLU A 119 18.50 5.92 15.76
C GLU A 119 19.91 5.31 15.72
N GLU A 120 20.93 6.18 15.78
CA GLU A 120 22.19 5.81 16.42
C GLU A 120 21.83 5.16 17.77
N PRO A 121 22.40 4.00 18.13
CA PRO A 121 22.26 3.48 19.48
C PRO A 121 22.97 4.46 20.44
N GLU A 122 22.26 5.47 20.90
CA GLU A 122 22.62 6.18 22.13
C GLU A 122 22.44 5.20 23.30
N GLU A 123 23.45 5.21 24.17
CA GLU A 123 23.55 4.52 25.47
C GLU A 123 24.08 3.08 25.48
N ALA A 124 25.40 2.98 25.63
CA ALA A 124 25.96 2.43 26.88
C ALA A 124 27.37 3.03 27.13
N GLU A 125 27.43 4.33 27.45
CA GLU A 125 28.57 4.87 28.19
C GLU A 125 28.54 4.32 29.62
N GLU A 126 29.65 3.66 29.99
CA GLU A 126 30.22 3.48 31.33
C GLU A 126 29.33 2.95 32.47
N LEU A 127 29.64 1.72 32.89
CA LEU A 127 29.95 1.49 34.31
C LEU A 127 31.19 0.59 34.42
N GLU A 128 32.32 1.24 34.74
CA GLU A 128 33.44 0.63 35.44
C GLU A 128 32.92 -0.25 36.58
N GLN A 129 33.24 -1.54 36.56
CA GLN A 129 33.24 -2.35 37.77
C GLN A 129 34.48 -3.23 37.78
N GLU A 130 35.42 -2.73 38.57
CA GLU A 130 36.56 -3.38 39.17
C GLU A 130 36.18 -4.76 39.78
N GLU A 131 36.61 -5.84 39.13
CA GLU A 131 36.93 -7.14 39.75
C GLU A 131 38.21 -7.61 39.04
N GLY A 132 39.38 -7.68 39.68
CA GLY A 132 39.64 -8.36 40.94
C GLY A 132 40.51 -9.58 40.62
N GLY A 133 41.81 -9.53 40.95
CA GLY A 133 42.64 -10.73 40.89
C GLY A 133 44.12 -10.51 40.57
N MET A 134 44.89 -10.21 41.61
CA MET A 134 46.31 -10.51 41.71
C MET A 134 46.68 -11.93 41.24
N ASN A 135 47.99 -12.14 40.91
CA ASN A 135 48.78 -13.40 40.88
C ASN A 135 49.19 -13.85 39.45
N MET A 136 50.42 -14.24 39.09
CA MET A 136 51.79 -14.23 39.64
C MET A 136 52.71 -14.76 38.52
N GLY A 137 53.90 -14.17 38.33
CA GLY A 137 55.11 -14.89 37.90
C GLY A 137 55.28 -15.26 36.42
N MET A 138 56.25 -14.63 35.76
CA MET A 138 57.54 -15.23 35.34
C MET A 138 58.46 -14.16 34.78
#